data_AF-A0A821NJ43-F1
#
_entry.id   AF-A0A821NJ43-F1
#
_cell.length_a   1.000
_cell.length_b   1.000
_cell.length_c   1.000
_cell.angle_alpha   90.00
_cell.angle_beta   90.00
_cell.angle_gamma   90.00
#
_symmetry.space_group_name_H-M   'P 1'
#
loop_
_entity.id
_entity.type
_entity.pdbx_description
1 polymer ?
#
loop_
_entity_poly.entity_id
_entity_poly.type
_entity_poly.pdbx_seq_one_letter_code
_entity_poly.pdbx_strand_id
1 'polypeptide(L)'
;MQVYGISRLTSNTMRRAFPIFRNLLQTETLRTTNFCRFASTGSDQQKQNDDKKTNMTNLFYILGGLAGAGLIYSVIRNRKISQEKQKALSEYDNKRDDANKTLAEKAQDLQDGKSLDEDSKSVKKEELTPHIPNFAQYLIIGGGTTAMSAFKTIRALDPTAKVLVVSAENYMPYMRPPLSKDIWYTDDDDLISKHSFKQWNGNEKSLYFIDNEFYSDVKTLNEQENGGVAVVLGRKV
;
A
#
# COMPACT_ATOMS: atom_id res chain seq x y z
N MET A 1 -62.73 -10.48 27.83
CA MET A 1 -61.86 -9.65 26.95
C MET A 1 -60.43 -10.15 27.14
N GLN A 2 -59.93 -11.01 26.25
CA GLN A 2 -59.10 -10.68 25.06
C GLN A 2 -57.72 -10.10 25.44
N VAL A 3 -56.66 -10.89 25.61
CA VAL A 3 -55.68 -11.58 24.71
C VAL A 3 -54.61 -10.70 23.99
N TYR A 4 -53.35 -11.18 24.10
CA TYR A 4 -52.11 -10.97 23.30
C TYR A 4 -51.34 -9.64 23.48
N GLY A 5 -50.00 -9.59 23.50
CA GLY A 5 -48.99 -10.63 23.26
C GLY A 5 -47.57 -10.10 23.56
N ILE A 6 -46.69 -11.02 23.97
CA ILE A 6 -45.26 -10.81 24.29
C ILE A 6 -44.43 -11.30 23.11
N SER A 7 -43.53 -10.47 22.58
CA SER A 7 -42.55 -10.88 21.58
C SER A 7 -41.14 -10.87 22.18
N ARG A 8 -40.58 -12.09 22.27
CA ARG A 8 -39.18 -12.40 22.61
C ARG A 8 -38.28 -11.97 21.46
N LEU A 9 -37.13 -11.38 21.78
CA LEU A 9 -35.98 -11.39 20.88
C LEU A 9 -34.89 -12.30 21.44
N THR A 10 -34.43 -13.12 20.52
CA THR A 10 -33.65 -14.35 20.62
C THR A 10 -32.18 -14.14 20.98
N SER A 11 -31.65 -15.06 21.78
CA SER A 11 -30.23 -15.33 21.98
C SER A 11 -29.65 -16.23 20.87
N ASN A 12 -28.45 -15.93 20.37
CA ASN A 12 -27.40 -16.87 19.91
C ASN A 12 -26.28 -16.03 19.29
N THR A 13 -25.11 -15.82 19.87
CA THR A 13 -24.11 -16.77 20.40
C THR A 13 -23.57 -17.75 19.34
N MET A 14 -22.38 -17.38 18.86
CA MET A 14 -21.21 -18.23 18.58
C MET A 14 -20.80 -18.60 17.14
N ARG A 15 -19.48 -18.38 16.93
CA ARG A 15 -18.49 -19.09 16.09
C ARG A 15 -18.47 -18.69 14.60
N ARG A 16 -17.44 -17.96 14.16
CA ARG A 16 -16.03 -18.37 13.87
C ARG A 16 -15.90 -19.16 12.56
N ALA A 17 -14.86 -18.76 11.82
CA ALA A 17 -14.06 -19.51 10.85
C ALA A 17 -14.44 -19.39 9.37
N PHE A 18 -13.70 -18.53 8.68
CA PHE A 18 -13.34 -18.69 7.27
C PHE A 18 -12.58 -20.02 7.06
N PRO A 19 -12.79 -20.70 5.92
CA PRO A 19 -11.71 -21.42 5.29
C PRO A 19 -11.52 -21.01 3.82
N ILE A 20 -10.27 -20.65 3.55
CA ILE A 20 -9.61 -20.55 2.26
C ILE A 20 -9.26 -21.99 1.80
N PHE A 21 -9.46 -22.26 0.50
CA PHE A 21 -8.97 -23.41 -0.28
C PHE A 21 -9.52 -24.82 0.03
N ARG A 22 -10.32 -25.36 -0.90
CA ARG A 22 -10.37 -26.80 -1.17
C ARG A 22 -10.47 -27.06 -2.67
N ASN A 23 -9.42 -27.70 -3.19
CA ASN A 23 -9.35 -28.33 -4.50
C ASN A 23 -10.42 -29.43 -4.68
N LEU A 24 -10.60 -29.81 -5.94
CA LEU A 24 -10.65 -31.20 -6.43
C LEU A 24 -11.99 -31.67 -7.04
N LEU A 25 -11.92 -31.91 -8.37
CA LEU A 25 -12.57 -32.94 -9.17
C LEU A 25 -14.10 -32.98 -9.26
N GLN A 26 -14.61 -32.74 -10.46
CA GLN A 26 -15.85 -33.33 -10.94
C GLN A 26 -15.60 -33.91 -12.34
N THR A 27 -15.30 -35.21 -12.39
CA THR A 27 -15.36 -36.03 -13.61
C THR A 27 -16.76 -36.63 -13.69
N GLU A 28 -17.53 -36.25 -14.69
CA GLU A 28 -18.82 -36.88 -14.99
C GLU A 28 -18.63 -38.22 -15.72
N THR A 29 -19.37 -39.20 -15.23
CA THR A 29 -19.50 -40.55 -15.78
C THR A 29 -20.67 -40.62 -16.74
N LEU A 30 -20.53 -41.22 -17.92
CA LEU A 30 -21.65 -41.92 -18.58
C LEU A 30 -21.19 -43.21 -19.30
N ARG A 31 -22.12 -44.16 -19.25
CA ARG A 31 -22.06 -45.61 -19.41
C ARG A 31 -22.20 -46.12 -20.85
N THR A 32 -21.65 -47.34 -21.07
CA THR A 32 -22.14 -48.50 -21.88
C THR A 32 -22.32 -48.31 -23.39
N THR A 33 -21.88 -49.20 -24.28
CA THR A 33 -22.28 -50.63 -24.42
C THR A 33 -21.24 -51.47 -25.19
N ASN A 34 -21.35 -52.79 -25.04
CA ASN A 34 -20.51 -53.84 -25.62
C ASN A 34 -20.82 -54.11 -27.11
N PHE A 35 -19.81 -54.55 -27.88
CA PHE A 35 -20.01 -55.42 -29.04
C PHE A 35 -18.75 -56.30 -29.31
N CYS A 36 -18.94 -57.62 -29.38
CA CYS A 36 -17.91 -58.63 -29.64
C CYS A 36 -17.56 -58.78 -31.14
N ARG A 37 -16.31 -59.12 -31.46
CA ARG A 37 -15.88 -60.03 -32.57
C ARG A 37 -14.35 -60.24 -32.50
N PHE A 38 -13.86 -61.46 -32.26
CA PHE A 38 -13.54 -62.55 -33.20
C PHE A 38 -12.10 -62.48 -33.75
N ALA A 39 -11.45 -63.64 -33.76
CA ALA A 39 -10.01 -63.91 -33.87
C ALA A 39 -9.30 -63.37 -35.13
N SER A 40 -7.97 -63.17 -35.05
CA SER A 40 -6.95 -63.78 -35.94
C SER A 40 -5.56 -63.08 -35.88
N THR A 41 -4.50 -63.91 -35.76
CA THR A 41 -3.14 -63.79 -36.36
C THR A 41 -2.23 -62.57 -36.10
N GLY A 42 -1.35 -62.67 -35.09
CA GLY A 42 0.00 -63.23 -35.25
C GLY A 42 1.11 -62.52 -36.08
N SER A 43 0.88 -61.49 -36.89
CA SER A 43 1.96 -60.95 -37.76
C SER A 43 2.10 -59.42 -37.86
N ASP A 44 1.18 -58.63 -37.30
CA ASP A 44 1.21 -57.15 -37.41
C ASP A 44 1.98 -56.42 -36.31
N GLN A 45 2.45 -57.15 -35.30
CA GLN A 45 3.06 -56.53 -34.11
C GLN A 45 4.50 -56.04 -34.33
N GLN A 46 5.25 -56.58 -35.28
CA GLN A 46 6.64 -56.13 -35.51
C GLN A 46 6.73 -54.88 -36.38
N LYS A 47 5.89 -54.72 -37.40
CA LYS A 47 5.93 -53.56 -38.31
C LYS A 47 5.42 -52.27 -37.64
N GLN A 48 4.45 -52.36 -36.74
CA GLN A 48 3.94 -51.21 -35.98
C GLN A 48 4.94 -50.63 -34.97
N ASN A 49 5.94 -51.41 -34.53
CA ASN A 49 6.88 -50.95 -33.51
C ASN A 49 8.02 -50.11 -34.09
N ASP A 50 8.44 -50.37 -35.33
CA ASP A 50 9.50 -49.61 -36.00
C ASP A 50 9.01 -48.25 -36.53
N ASP A 51 7.79 -48.18 -37.05
CA ASP A 51 7.15 -46.91 -37.49
C ASP A 51 6.83 -45.96 -36.32
N LYS A 52 6.59 -46.49 -35.12
CA LYS A 52 6.41 -45.68 -33.92
C LYS A 52 7.73 -45.13 -33.40
N LYS A 53 8.85 -45.85 -33.54
CA LYS A 53 10.18 -45.39 -33.12
C LYS A 53 10.69 -44.23 -33.97
N THR A 54 10.54 -44.28 -35.29
CA THR A 54 10.99 -43.23 -36.22
C THR A 54 10.17 -41.93 -36.10
N ASN A 55 8.85 -42.04 -35.86
CA ASN A 55 7.99 -40.88 -35.60
C ASN A 55 8.26 -40.25 -34.22
N MET A 56 8.56 -41.05 -33.19
CA MET A 56 8.95 -40.54 -31.87
C MET A 56 10.28 -39.78 -31.93
N THR A 57 11.29 -40.26 -32.66
CA THR A 57 12.58 -39.55 -32.80
C THR A 57 12.43 -38.23 -33.54
N ASN A 58 11.65 -38.17 -34.62
CA ASN A 58 11.38 -36.92 -35.34
C ASN A 58 10.58 -35.93 -34.50
N LEU A 59 9.65 -36.41 -33.66
CA LEU A 59 8.91 -35.59 -32.72
C LEU A 59 9.81 -34.97 -31.64
N PHE A 60 10.79 -35.73 -31.12
CA PHE A 60 11.77 -35.20 -30.16
C PHE A 60 12.69 -34.12 -30.76
N TYR A 61 13.10 -34.23 -32.02
CA TYR A 61 13.90 -33.20 -32.69
C TYR A 61 13.11 -31.90 -32.93
N ILE A 62 11.82 -31.98 -33.27
CA ILE A 62 10.95 -30.81 -33.47
C ILE A 62 10.64 -30.11 -32.13
N LEU A 63 10.36 -30.86 -31.06
CA LEU A 63 10.14 -30.29 -29.73
C LEU A 63 11.41 -29.69 -29.11
N GLY A 64 12.58 -30.31 -29.33
CA GLY A 64 13.87 -29.79 -28.85
C GLY A 64 14.29 -28.46 -29.50
N GLY A 65 13.98 -28.26 -30.78
CA GLY A 65 14.33 -27.03 -31.52
C GLY A 65 13.57 -25.78 -31.06
N LEU A 66 12.28 -25.92 -30.71
CA LEU A 66 11.45 -24.79 -30.27
C LEU A 66 11.82 -24.27 -28.88
N ALA A 67 12.18 -25.16 -27.94
CA ALA A 67 12.59 -24.77 -26.60
C ALA A 67 13.93 -24.01 -26.60
N GLY A 68 14.89 -24.44 -27.43
CA GLY A 68 16.19 -23.77 -27.58
C GLY A 68 16.07 -22.35 -28.16
N ALA A 69 15.22 -22.16 -29.18
CA ALA A 69 14.98 -20.86 -29.77
C ALA A 69 14.33 -19.87 -28.79
N GLY A 70 13.43 -20.33 -27.92
CA GLY A 70 12.79 -19.52 -26.89
C GLY A 70 13.78 -19.01 -25.82
N LEU A 71 14.73 -19.84 -25.39
CA LEU A 71 15.77 -19.44 -24.44
C LEU A 71 16.74 -18.42 -25.05
N ILE A 72 17.15 -18.62 -26.30
CA ILE A 72 18.02 -17.69 -27.02
C ILE A 72 17.31 -16.34 -27.24
N TYR A 73 16.03 -16.36 -27.65
CA TYR A 73 15.23 -15.15 -27.82
C TYR A 73 15.06 -14.38 -26.50
N SER A 74 14.81 -15.08 -25.39
CA SER A 74 14.70 -14.48 -24.05
C SER A 74 15.98 -13.76 -23.63
N VAL A 75 17.15 -14.36 -23.84
CA VAL A 75 18.46 -13.75 -23.50
C VAL A 75 18.76 -12.54 -24.38
N ILE A 76 18.52 -12.62 -25.69
CA ILE A 76 18.75 -11.51 -26.62
C ILE A 76 17.80 -10.34 -26.30
N ARG A 77 16.53 -10.62 -26.01
CA ARG A 77 15.53 -9.61 -25.63
C ARG A 77 15.90 -8.91 -24.33
N ASN A 78 16.31 -9.66 -23.32
CA ASN A 78 16.74 -9.08 -22.04
C ASN A 78 17.96 -8.18 -22.21
N ARG A 79 18.93 -8.53 -23.06
CA ARG A 79 20.09 -7.66 -23.36
C ARG A 79 19.70 -6.35 -24.04
N LYS A 80 18.75 -6.38 -24.99
CA LYS A 80 18.29 -5.16 -25.68
C LYS A 80 17.60 -4.20 -24.69
N ILE A 81 16.76 -4.74 -23.82
CA ILE A 81 16.08 -3.96 -22.76
C ILE A 81 17.10 -3.35 -21.78
N SER A 82 18.16 -4.07 -21.42
CA SER A 82 19.23 -3.55 -20.56
C SER A 82 20.03 -2.41 -21.22
N GLN A 83 20.30 -2.49 -22.53
CA GLN A 83 20.99 -1.42 -23.25
C GLN A 83 20.13 -0.16 -23.39
N GLU A 84 18.82 -0.30 -23.63
CA GLU A 84 17.89 0.83 -23.68
C GLU A 84 17.80 1.54 -22.33
N LYS A 85 17.76 0.79 -21.21
CA LYS A 85 17.78 1.38 -19.87
C LYS A 85 19.07 2.13 -19.56
N GLN A 86 20.23 1.62 -19.97
CA GLN A 86 21.51 2.30 -19.75
C GLN A 86 21.61 3.61 -20.54
N LYS A 87 21.11 3.62 -21.78
CA LYS A 87 21.05 4.84 -22.60
C LYS A 87 20.09 5.88 -22.01
N ALA A 88 18.90 5.45 -21.59
CA ALA A 88 17.93 6.34 -20.96
C ALA A 88 18.43 6.92 -19.63
N LEU A 89 19.21 6.16 -18.84
CA LEU A 89 19.86 6.68 -17.63
C LEU A 89 20.91 7.73 -17.96
N SER A 90 21.78 7.46 -18.95
CA SER A 90 22.81 8.43 -19.35
C SER A 90 22.22 9.72 -19.93
N GLU A 91 21.08 9.63 -20.62
CA GLU A 91 20.35 10.80 -21.12
C GLU A 91 19.72 11.62 -19.99
N TYR A 92 19.22 10.95 -18.95
CA TYR A 92 18.68 11.59 -17.75
C TYR A 92 19.77 12.34 -16.95
N ASP A 93 20.94 11.71 -16.75
CA ASP A 93 22.05 12.31 -15.99
C ASP A 93 22.60 13.55 -16.70
N ASN A 94 22.79 13.49 -18.03
CA ASN A 94 23.25 14.65 -18.81
C ASN A 94 22.26 15.82 -18.75
N LYS A 95 20.95 15.55 -18.83
CA LYS A 95 19.91 16.60 -18.75
C LYS A 95 19.83 17.25 -17.37
N ARG A 96 20.12 16.50 -16.30
CA ARG A 96 20.22 17.00 -14.92
C ARG A 96 21.42 17.93 -14.75
N ASP A 97 22.56 17.59 -15.33
CA ASP A 97 23.78 18.39 -15.24
C ASP A 97 23.67 19.71 -16.03
N ASP A 98 23.05 19.69 -17.21
CA ASP A 98 22.75 20.90 -17.98
C ASP A 98 21.79 21.86 -17.24
N ALA A 99 20.77 21.31 -16.58
CA ALA A 99 19.83 22.09 -15.76
C ALA A 99 20.51 22.69 -14.52
N ASN A 100 21.36 21.91 -13.84
CA ASN A 100 22.12 22.39 -12.68
C ASN A 100 23.16 23.46 -13.07
N LYS A 101 23.76 23.36 -14.25
CA LYS A 101 24.67 24.37 -14.79
C LYS A 101 23.95 25.69 -15.09
N THR A 102 22.75 25.61 -15.67
CA THR A 102 21.90 26.78 -15.95
C THR A 102 21.39 27.46 -14.67
N LEU A 103 21.07 26.68 -13.63
CA LEU A 103 20.65 27.18 -12.32
C LEU A 103 21.81 27.81 -11.53
N ALA A 104 23.03 27.27 -11.66
CA ALA A 104 24.22 27.82 -11.04
C ALA A 104 24.66 29.16 -11.66
N GLU A 105 24.51 29.31 -12.98
CA GLU A 105 24.78 30.57 -13.70
C GLU A 105 23.74 31.65 -13.32
N LYS A 106 22.46 31.28 -13.20
CA LYS A 106 21.38 32.18 -12.77
C LYS A 106 21.49 32.62 -11.30
N ALA A 107 22.19 31.86 -10.46
CA ALA A 107 22.44 32.21 -9.06
C ALA A 107 23.58 33.24 -8.90
N GLN A 108 24.45 33.39 -9.89
CA GLN A 108 25.56 34.36 -9.87
C GLN A 108 25.11 35.77 -10.29
N ASP A 109 24.06 35.88 -11.11
CA ASP A 109 23.48 37.17 -11.53
C ASP A 109 22.58 37.85 -10.46
N LEU A 110 22.33 37.19 -9.32
CA LEU A 110 21.41 37.66 -8.26
C LEU A 110 22.11 38.19 -7.00
N GLN A 111 23.44 38.29 -6.97
CA GLN A 111 24.18 38.78 -5.79
C GLN A 111 24.59 40.26 -5.82
N ASP A 112 24.31 40.99 -6.90
CA ASP A 112 24.54 42.43 -6.97
C ASP A 112 23.20 43.19 -7.01
N GLY A 113 22.56 43.42 -5.86
CA GLY A 113 21.31 44.18 -5.86
C GLY A 113 20.52 44.31 -4.56
N LYS A 114 21.02 45.14 -3.65
CA LYS A 114 20.26 46.11 -2.83
C LYS A 114 19.38 45.60 -1.66
N SER A 115 19.88 45.89 -0.46
CA SER A 115 19.19 45.98 0.84
C SER A 115 18.00 46.93 0.83
N LEU A 116 16.87 46.53 1.41
CA LEU A 116 15.86 47.42 2.00
C LEU A 116 15.19 46.74 3.21
N ASP A 117 15.64 47.18 4.38
CA ASP A 117 14.89 47.64 5.56
C ASP A 117 13.87 46.72 6.24
N GLU A 118 14.21 46.41 7.49
CA GLU A 118 13.34 45.99 8.56
C GLU A 118 12.20 46.99 8.77
N ASP A 119 10.96 46.51 8.84
CA ASP A 119 9.93 47.21 9.61
C ASP A 119 9.11 46.21 10.42
N SER A 120 9.46 46.19 11.70
CA SER A 120 8.81 45.47 12.78
C SER A 120 7.40 46.00 13.02
N LYS A 121 6.41 45.12 13.00
CA LYS A 121 5.16 45.33 13.76
C LYS A 121 4.99 44.21 14.77
N SER A 122 5.48 44.50 15.97
CA SER A 122 5.38 43.71 17.18
C SER A 122 3.91 43.46 17.56
N VAL A 123 3.35 42.36 17.08
CA VAL A 123 2.18 41.74 17.73
C VAL A 123 2.72 40.90 18.88
N LYS A 124 2.29 41.23 20.11
CA LYS A 124 2.61 40.48 21.34
C LYS A 124 2.34 39.00 21.11
N LYS A 125 3.40 38.22 20.92
CA LYS A 125 3.39 36.76 20.91
C LYS A 125 3.35 36.33 22.37
N GLU A 126 2.17 36.40 22.98
CA GLU A 126 1.94 35.67 24.23
C GLU A 126 2.35 34.23 23.98
N GLU A 127 3.21 33.71 24.85
CA GLU A 127 3.81 32.39 24.72
C GLU A 127 2.69 31.33 24.65
N LEU A 128 2.34 30.90 23.44
CA LEU A 128 1.53 29.72 23.16
C LEU A 128 2.36 28.47 23.50
N THR A 129 2.85 28.35 24.72
CA THR A 129 3.25 27.04 25.21
C THR A 129 1.97 26.22 25.28
N PRO A 130 1.84 25.13 24.50
CA PRO A 130 0.70 24.24 24.67
C PRO A 130 0.65 23.83 26.14
N HIS A 131 -0.50 24.05 26.78
CA HIS A 131 -0.71 23.69 28.17
C HIS A 131 -0.73 22.15 28.26
N ILE A 132 0.41 21.57 28.65
CA ILE A 132 0.57 20.13 28.78
C ILE A 132 0.10 19.73 30.19
N PRO A 133 -0.79 18.73 30.32
CA PRO A 133 -1.22 18.28 31.64
C PRO A 133 -0.04 17.65 32.40
N ASN A 134 0.01 17.88 33.71
CA ASN A 134 1.05 17.30 34.58
C ASN A 134 0.98 15.76 34.67
N PHE A 135 -0.18 15.18 34.41
CA PHE A 135 -0.43 13.75 34.49
C PHE A 135 -1.28 13.29 33.30
N ALA A 136 -0.94 12.12 32.75
CA ALA A 136 -1.70 11.42 31.73
C ALA A 136 -1.72 9.93 32.07
N GLN A 137 -2.87 9.28 31.85
CA GLN A 137 -3.05 7.84 32.14
C GLN A 137 -2.17 6.98 31.23
N TYR A 138 -2.19 7.25 29.92
CA TYR A 138 -1.33 6.62 28.93
C TYR A 138 -0.56 7.69 28.16
N LEU A 139 0.77 7.61 28.19
CA LEU A 139 1.67 8.51 27.47
C LEU A 139 2.36 7.75 26.33
N ILE A 140 2.24 8.25 25.11
CA ILE A 140 2.93 7.74 23.93
C ILE A 140 3.90 8.79 23.42
N ILE A 141 5.16 8.38 23.23
CA ILE A 141 6.21 9.26 22.69
C ILE A 141 6.38 8.96 21.20
N GLY A 142 6.20 10.00 20.39
CA GLY A 142 6.20 9.97 18.92
C GLY A 142 4.80 9.93 18.31
N GLY A 143 4.59 10.65 17.20
CA GLY A 143 3.31 10.74 16.48
C GLY A 143 3.26 9.97 15.15
N GLY A 144 3.92 8.82 15.06
CA GLY A 144 4.00 8.03 13.81
C GLY A 144 2.92 6.93 13.67
N THR A 145 3.11 6.06 12.68
CA THR A 145 2.22 4.90 12.43
C THR A 145 2.15 3.93 13.62
N THR A 146 3.26 3.75 14.34
CA THR A 146 3.31 2.94 15.56
C THR A 146 2.41 3.51 16.65
N ALA A 147 2.47 4.83 16.88
CA ALA A 147 1.66 5.50 17.87
C ALA A 147 0.16 5.43 17.52
N MET A 148 -0.18 5.64 16.24
CA MET A 148 -1.53 5.47 15.71
C MET A 148 -2.10 4.08 16.02
N SER A 149 -1.32 3.03 15.74
CA SER A 149 -1.74 1.66 16.07
C SER A 149 -1.89 1.46 17.58
N ALA A 150 -0.95 1.98 18.38
CA ALA A 150 -0.94 1.80 19.82
C ALA A 150 -2.17 2.41 20.49
N PHE A 151 -2.47 3.69 20.26
CA PHE A 151 -3.64 4.31 20.89
C PHE A 151 -4.95 3.72 20.35
N LYS A 152 -4.99 3.31 19.07
CA LYS A 152 -6.15 2.63 18.50
C LYS A 152 -6.42 1.30 19.22
N THR A 153 -5.36 0.53 19.48
CA THR A 153 -5.48 -0.73 20.24
C THR A 153 -5.86 -0.46 21.69
N ILE A 154 -5.25 0.53 22.35
CA ILE A 154 -5.60 0.91 23.72
C ILE A 154 -7.09 1.26 23.79
N ARG A 155 -7.59 2.13 22.89
CA ARG A 155 -9.01 2.51 22.87
C ARG A 155 -9.97 1.39 22.48
N ALA A 156 -9.50 0.42 21.69
CA ALA A 156 -10.30 -0.76 21.36
C ALA A 156 -10.46 -1.71 22.56
N LEU A 157 -9.46 -1.75 23.45
CA LEU A 157 -9.49 -2.55 24.68
C LEU A 157 -10.19 -1.81 25.82
N ASP A 158 -9.94 -0.50 25.93
CA ASP A 158 -10.45 0.39 26.96
C ASP A 158 -11.05 1.66 26.32
N PRO A 159 -12.38 1.69 26.12
CA PRO A 159 -13.05 2.83 25.50
C PRO A 159 -12.90 4.15 26.26
N THR A 160 -12.68 4.13 27.59
CA THR A 160 -12.56 5.33 28.43
C THR A 160 -11.12 5.77 28.64
N ALA A 161 -10.15 5.09 28.00
CA ALA A 161 -8.74 5.43 28.09
C ALA A 161 -8.44 6.88 27.67
N LYS A 162 -7.62 7.55 28.48
CA LYS A 162 -7.10 8.90 28.22
C LYS A 162 -5.67 8.80 27.74
N VAL A 163 -5.48 8.94 26.42
CA VAL A 163 -4.19 8.77 25.78
C VAL A 163 -3.62 10.12 25.35
N LEU A 164 -2.42 10.43 25.82
CA LEU A 164 -1.65 11.60 25.42
C LEU A 164 -0.51 11.17 24.50
N VAL A 165 -0.46 11.72 23.30
CA VAL A 165 0.62 11.49 22.33
C VAL A 165 1.47 12.74 22.26
N VAL A 166 2.80 12.61 22.43
CA VAL A 166 3.73 13.73 22.31
C VAL A 166 4.60 13.52 21.08
N SER A 167 4.56 14.45 20.13
CA SER A 167 5.31 14.39 18.88
C SER A 167 6.22 15.60 18.73
N ALA A 168 7.44 15.35 18.24
CA ALA A 168 8.37 16.41 17.86
C ALA A 168 7.95 17.12 16.55
N GLU A 169 7.09 16.49 15.74
CA GLU A 169 6.61 17.06 14.49
C GLU A 169 5.45 18.04 14.73
N ASN A 170 5.27 18.99 13.81
CA ASN A 170 4.20 19.99 13.86
C ASN A 170 2.92 19.55 13.13
N TYR A 171 2.81 18.26 12.81
CA TYR A 171 1.70 17.69 12.03
C TYR A 171 1.01 16.58 12.81
N MET A 172 -0.31 16.47 12.66
CA MET A 172 -1.11 15.36 13.18
C MET A 172 -0.59 14.02 12.63
N PRO A 173 -0.78 12.87 13.32
CA PRO A 173 -0.29 11.59 12.85
C PRO A 173 -0.71 11.25 11.41
N TYR A 174 0.28 11.02 10.54
CA TYR A 174 0.07 10.80 9.11
C TYR A 174 0.87 9.63 8.55
N MET A 175 0.50 9.19 7.34
CA MET A 175 1.17 8.07 6.66
C MET A 175 2.31 8.56 5.76
N ARG A 176 3.52 8.07 5.96
CA ARG A 176 4.69 8.44 5.15
C ARG A 176 4.75 7.86 3.73
N PRO A 177 4.30 6.61 3.44
CA PRO A 177 4.46 6.01 2.12
C PRO A 177 4.01 6.87 0.91
N PRO A 178 2.85 7.57 0.94
CA PRO A 178 2.41 8.38 -0.19
C PRO A 178 3.26 9.63 -0.43
N LEU A 179 4.03 10.11 0.56
CA LEU A 179 4.92 11.27 0.41
C LEU A 179 6.02 11.08 -0.64
N SER A 180 6.40 9.83 -0.90
CA SER A 180 7.43 9.47 -1.90
C SER A 180 6.83 8.85 -3.16
N LYS A 181 5.50 8.74 -3.22
CA LYS A 181 4.78 7.99 -4.26
C LYS A 181 3.61 8.81 -4.77
N ASP A 182 2.39 8.44 -4.38
CA ASP A 182 1.12 8.91 -4.95
C ASP A 182 0.98 10.44 -5.00
N ILE A 183 1.53 11.18 -4.02
CA ILE A 183 1.50 12.64 -4.01
C ILE A 183 2.23 13.26 -5.21
N TRP A 184 3.32 12.64 -5.69
CA TRP A 184 4.08 13.14 -6.84
C TRP A 184 3.39 12.95 -8.19
N TYR A 185 2.35 12.12 -8.22
CA TYR A 185 1.55 11.86 -9.43
C TYR A 185 0.18 12.57 -9.41
N THR A 186 -0.04 13.45 -8.42
CA THR A 186 -1.26 14.25 -8.31
C THR A 186 -1.00 15.63 -8.92
N ASP A 187 -1.77 16.00 -9.95
CA ASP A 187 -1.63 17.30 -10.65
C ASP A 187 -2.51 18.42 -10.04
N ASP A 188 -3.43 18.08 -9.12
CA ASP A 188 -4.33 19.05 -8.48
C ASP A 188 -3.68 19.76 -7.28
N ASP A 189 -3.33 21.04 -7.43
CA ASP A 189 -2.76 21.89 -6.37
C ASP A 189 -3.68 22.02 -5.14
N ASP A 190 -5.00 22.01 -5.36
CA ASP A 190 -6.00 22.07 -4.29
C ASP A 190 -5.96 20.84 -3.38
N LEU A 191 -5.61 19.67 -3.92
CA LEU A 191 -5.45 18.45 -3.12
C LEU A 191 -4.14 18.48 -2.36
N ILE A 192 -3.06 18.94 -3.01
CA ILE A 192 -1.73 19.05 -2.39
C ILE A 192 -1.78 19.99 -1.18
N SER A 193 -2.44 21.15 -1.32
CA SER A 193 -2.60 22.12 -0.22
C SER A 193 -3.40 21.57 0.97
N LYS A 194 -4.37 20.68 0.71
CA LYS A 194 -5.13 19.96 1.75
C LYS A 194 -4.38 18.75 2.32
N HIS A 195 -3.21 18.41 1.79
CA HIS A 195 -2.49 17.17 2.06
C HIS A 195 -3.33 15.93 1.74
N SER A 196 -4.06 15.95 0.63
CA SER A 196 -4.80 14.82 0.08
C SER A 196 -4.18 14.40 -1.25
N PHE A 197 -4.36 13.15 -1.64
CA PHE A 197 -3.79 12.61 -2.88
C PHE A 197 -4.74 11.62 -3.56
N LYS A 198 -4.56 11.45 -4.87
CA LYS A 198 -5.26 10.42 -5.64
C LYS A 198 -4.43 9.14 -5.61
N GLN A 199 -5.05 8.04 -5.17
CA GLN A 199 -4.46 6.72 -5.28
C GLN A 199 -4.45 6.25 -6.74
N TRP A 200 -3.68 5.21 -7.02
CA TRP A 200 -3.64 4.56 -8.34
C TRP A 200 -5.01 4.07 -8.85
N ASN A 201 -5.95 3.83 -7.92
CA ASN A 201 -7.33 3.42 -8.23
C ASN A 201 -8.26 4.61 -8.54
N GLY A 202 -7.75 5.85 -8.52
CA GLY A 202 -8.52 7.08 -8.73
C GLY A 202 -9.24 7.61 -7.49
N ASN A 203 -9.22 6.89 -6.36
CA ASN A 203 -9.84 7.35 -5.12
C ASN A 203 -8.96 8.39 -4.41
N GLU A 204 -9.60 9.43 -3.90
CA GLU A 204 -8.93 10.44 -3.07
C GLU A 204 -8.80 9.96 -1.63
N LYS A 205 -7.66 10.28 -1.02
CA LYS A 205 -7.38 9.96 0.39
C LYS A 205 -6.56 11.05 1.06
N SER A 206 -6.91 11.36 2.31
CA SER A 206 -6.13 12.22 3.18
C SER A 206 -4.80 11.56 3.56
N LEU A 207 -3.74 12.36 3.65
CA LEU A 207 -2.44 11.94 4.17
C LEU A 207 -2.52 11.55 5.67
N TYR A 208 -3.44 12.16 6.41
CA TYR A 208 -3.66 11.87 7.83
C TYR A 208 -4.40 10.55 8.01
N PHE A 209 -4.12 9.87 9.13
CA PHE A 209 -4.78 8.60 9.42
C PHE A 209 -6.24 8.75 9.84
N ILE A 210 -6.54 9.83 10.56
CA ILE A 210 -7.85 10.16 11.13
C ILE A 210 -8.01 11.68 11.04
N ASP A 211 -9.24 12.15 10.85
CA ASP A 211 -9.56 13.57 10.82
C ASP A 211 -9.30 14.24 12.18
N ASN A 212 -9.04 15.54 12.13
CA ASN A 212 -8.64 16.30 13.32
C ASN A 212 -9.73 16.34 14.41
N GLU A 213 -10.99 16.20 14.00
CA GLU A 213 -12.18 16.21 14.87
C GLU A 213 -12.23 15.02 15.84
N PHE A 214 -11.52 13.94 15.54
CA PHE A 214 -11.46 12.76 16.41
C PHE A 214 -10.56 12.99 17.63
N TYR A 215 -9.63 13.94 17.57
CA TYR A 215 -8.72 14.21 18.66
C TYR A 215 -9.38 15.17 19.68
N SER A 216 -9.15 14.88 20.96
CA SER A 216 -9.55 15.76 22.05
C SER A 216 -8.51 16.86 22.25
N ASP A 217 -8.95 18.01 22.76
CA ASP A 217 -8.02 19.05 23.20
C ASP A 217 -7.19 18.56 24.40
N VAL A 218 -5.93 18.96 24.44
CA VAL A 218 -4.95 18.55 25.46
C VAL A 218 -5.39 19.00 26.85
N LYS A 219 -6.08 20.14 26.95
CA LYS A 219 -6.58 20.70 28.21
C LYS A 219 -7.74 19.88 28.78
N THR A 220 -8.68 19.48 27.92
CA THR A 220 -9.93 18.83 28.33
C THR A 220 -9.80 17.31 28.46
N LEU A 221 -8.71 16.71 27.95
CA LEU A 221 -8.48 15.26 27.96
C LEU A 221 -8.71 14.60 29.33
N ASN A 222 -8.22 15.24 30.40
CA ASN A 222 -8.33 14.69 31.75
C ASN A 222 -9.72 14.82 32.36
N GLU A 223 -10.52 15.77 31.88
CA GLU A 223 -11.87 16.07 32.38
C GLU A 223 -12.94 15.24 31.67
N GLN A 224 -12.68 14.81 30.44
CA GLN A 224 -13.63 14.03 29.64
C GLN A 224 -13.95 12.66 30.27
N GLU A 225 -15.24 12.34 30.35
CA GLU A 225 -15.75 11.06 30.88
C GLU A 225 -15.52 9.90 29.88
N ASN A 226 -15.70 10.16 28.59
CA ASN A 226 -15.58 9.16 27.52
C ASN A 226 -14.12 8.91 27.08
N GLY A 227 -13.14 9.41 27.84
CA GLY A 227 -11.73 9.40 27.46
C GLY A 227 -11.46 10.16 26.16
N GLY A 228 -10.30 9.91 25.56
CA GLY A 228 -9.88 10.63 24.37
C GLY A 228 -8.45 10.35 23.97
N VAL A 229 -8.10 10.83 22.78
CA VAL A 229 -6.70 10.89 22.32
C VAL A 229 -6.38 12.35 22.07
N ALA A 230 -5.40 12.90 22.77
CA ALA A 230 -4.88 14.23 22.50
C ALA A 230 -3.44 14.14 21.99
N VAL A 231 -3.08 15.05 21.09
CA VAL A 231 -1.75 15.10 20.48
C VAL A 231 -1.09 16.43 20.78
N VAL A 232 0.08 16.39 21.40
CA VAL A 232 0.95 17.55 21.60
C VAL A 232 1.97 17.57 20.47
N LEU A 233 1.97 18.65 19.69
CA LEU A 233 2.85 18.84 18.54
C LEU A 233 4.06 19.73 18.89
N GLY A 234 5.13 19.59 18.11
CA GLY A 234 6.33 20.42 18.22
C GLY A 234 7.10 20.27 19.53
N ARG A 235 6.91 19.17 20.25
CA ARG A 235 7.55 18.90 21.55
C ARG A 235 8.38 17.63 21.50
N LYS A 236 9.64 17.79 21.88
CA LYS A 236 10.57 16.68 22.07
C LYS A 236 10.63 16.32 23.55
N VAL A 237 10.52 15.03 23.84
CA VAL A 237 10.69 14.45 25.19
C VAL A 237 12.15 14.05 25.37
#